data_AF-A0A7Y4H2J7-F1
#
_entry.id   AF-A0A7Y4H2J7-F1
#
_cell.length_a   1.000
_cell.length_b   1.000
_cell.length_c   1.000
_cell.angle_alpha   90.00
_cell.angle_beta   90.00
_cell.angle_gamma   90.00
#
_symmetry.space_group_name_H-M   'P 1'
#
loop_
_entity.id
_entity.type
_entity.pdbx_description
1 polymer ?
#
loop_
_entity_poly.entity_id
_entity_poly.type
_entity_poly.pdbx_seq_one_letter_code
_entity_poly.pdbx_strand_id
1 'polypeptide(L)'
;MNRLRYLTIAAVLATVHLLLALSFLLVSFSLGTGRFDSGGDMSQLESIATALSDALLSPISRVPNEGLSSPLQWAVVLGNSILWGAVLAVPVWALARLVEGKTLARRAARIRNSQRLDP
;
A
#
# COMPACT_ATOMS: atom_id res chain seq x y z
N MET A 1 -21.36 -4.62 6.82
CA MET A 1 -20.12 -4.09 6.19
C MET A 1 -20.52 -3.19 5.04
N ASN A 2 -20.07 -1.93 4.99
CA ASN A 2 -20.30 -1.12 3.80
C ASN A 2 -19.26 -1.53 2.75
N ARG A 3 -19.55 -2.64 2.04
CA ARG A 3 -18.62 -3.36 1.15
C ARG A 3 -17.99 -2.41 0.13
N LEU A 4 -18.77 -1.46 -0.38
CA LEU A 4 -18.31 -0.44 -1.33
C LEU A 4 -17.16 0.41 -0.76
N ARG A 5 -17.29 0.91 0.47
CA ARG A 5 -16.22 1.73 1.10
C ARG A 5 -14.92 0.95 1.26
N TYR A 6 -14.99 -0.31 1.70
CA TYR A 6 -13.81 -1.17 1.81
C TYR A 6 -13.16 -1.39 0.44
N LEU A 7 -13.96 -1.73 -0.58
CA LEU A 7 -13.47 -1.94 -1.94
C LEU A 7 -12.83 -0.67 -2.52
N THR A 8 -13.40 0.51 -2.28
CA THR A 8 -12.80 1.78 -2.69
C THR A 8 -11.44 2.01 -2.03
N ILE A 9 -11.35 1.82 -0.71
CA ILE A 9 -10.08 1.97 0.02
C ILE A 9 -9.04 0.98 -0.51
N ALA A 10 -9.44 -0.29 -0.71
CA ALA A 10 -8.56 -1.33 -1.24
C ALA A 10 -8.07 -1.00 -2.66
N ALA A 11 -8.94 -0.52 -3.54
CA ALA A 11 -8.59 -0.14 -4.91
C ALA A 11 -7.63 1.05 -4.96
N VAL A 12 -7.85 2.06 -4.12
CA VAL A 12 -6.94 3.22 -3.99
C VAL A 12 -5.58 2.76 -3.50
N LEU A 13 -5.53 1.96 -2.44
CA LEU A 13 -4.27 1.46 -1.87
C LEU A 13 -3.52 0.54 -2.85
N ALA A 14 -4.24 -0.30 -3.61
CA ALA A 14 -3.65 -1.12 -4.65
C ALA A 14 -3.03 -0.27 -5.78
N THR A 15 -3.72 0.80 -6.18
CA THR A 15 -3.21 1.72 -7.21
C THR A 15 -1.96 2.46 -6.74
N VAL A 16 -1.99 2.99 -5.51
CA VAL A 16 -0.83 3.64 -4.89
C VAL A 16 0.35 2.68 -4.79
N HIS A 17 0.11 1.46 -4.32
CA HIS A 17 1.14 0.42 -4.24
C HIS A 17 1.75 0.12 -5.60
N LEU A 18 0.91 -0.07 -6.64
CA LEU A 18 1.37 -0.34 -7.99
C LEU A 18 2.27 0.78 -8.52
N LEU A 19 1.87 2.04 -8.36
CA LEU A 19 2.66 3.19 -8.78
C LEU A 19 4.00 3.27 -8.03
N LEU A 20 4.00 2.99 -6.72
CA LEU A 20 5.24 2.91 -5.93
C LEU A 20 6.15 1.79 -6.45
N ALA A 21 5.63 0.59 -6.68
CA ALA A 21 6.41 -0.55 -7.17
C ALA A 21 7.02 -0.28 -8.55
N LEU A 22 6.24 0.31 -9.48
CA LEU A 22 6.73 0.68 -10.82
C LEU A 22 7.79 1.78 -10.77
N SER A 23 7.55 2.82 -9.96
CA SER A 23 8.52 3.91 -9.78
C SER A 23 9.82 3.38 -9.21
N PHE A 24 9.73 2.45 -8.26
CA PHE A 24 10.88 1.83 -7.63
C PHE A 24 11.68 0.97 -8.61
N LEU A 25 11.00 0.12 -9.39
CA LEU A 25 11.64 -0.67 -10.45
C LEU A 25 12.41 0.23 -11.44
N LEU A 26 11.82 1.38 -11.82
CA LEU A 26 12.46 2.33 -12.72
C LEU A 26 13.73 2.96 -12.11
N VAL A 27 13.66 3.35 -10.83
CA VAL A 27 14.81 3.90 -10.10
C VAL A 27 15.91 2.84 -9.95
N SER A 28 15.57 1.62 -9.56
CA SER A 28 16.53 0.52 -9.43
C SER A 28 17.20 0.20 -10.77
N PHE A 29 16.45 0.21 -11.87
CA PHE A 29 17.00 0.02 -13.21
C PHE A 29 17.99 1.14 -13.58
N SER A 30 17.63 2.40 -13.33
CA SER A 30 18.49 3.56 -13.59
C SER A 30 19.78 3.55 -12.76
N LEU A 31 19.69 3.22 -11.47
CA LEU A 31 20.85 3.07 -10.59
C LEU A 31 21.74 1.91 -11.05
N GLY A 32 21.14 0.79 -11.47
CA GLY A 32 21.85 -0.35 -12.03
C GLY A 32 22.68 0.05 -13.25
N THR A 33 22.10 0.79 -14.20
CA THR A 33 22.83 1.29 -15.38
C THR A 33 23.93 2.28 -15.02
N GLY A 34 23.69 3.20 -14.07
CA GLY A 34 24.71 4.16 -13.63
C GLY A 34 25.91 3.53 -12.91
N ARG A 35 25.72 2.37 -12.27
CA ARG A 35 26.82 1.60 -11.66
C ARG A 35 27.80 1.07 -12.71
N PHE A 36 27.29 0.59 -13.84
CA PHE A 36 28.13 0.08 -14.92
C PHE A 36 28.98 1.18 -15.57
N ASP A 37 28.48 2.42 -15.59
CA ASP A 37 29.21 3.56 -16.16
C ASP A 37 30.22 4.18 -15.18
N SER A 38 29.93 4.17 -13.87
CA SER A 38 30.73 4.90 -12.87
C SER A 38 31.76 4.04 -12.13
N GLY A 39 31.60 2.71 -12.09
CA GLY A 39 32.52 1.80 -11.38
C GLY A 39 32.62 2.01 -9.86
N GLY A 40 31.76 2.86 -9.27
CA GLY A 40 31.80 3.23 -7.85
C GLY A 40 31.11 2.23 -6.91
N ASP A 41 31.52 2.23 -5.64
CA ASP A 41 30.86 1.44 -4.58
C ASP A 41 29.46 1.99 -4.29
N MET A 42 28.44 1.18 -4.58
CA MET A 42 27.02 1.49 -4.38
C MET A 42 26.36 0.58 -3.33
N SER A 43 27.15 -0.09 -2.48
CA SER A 43 26.66 -1.10 -1.53
C SER A 43 25.49 -0.64 -0.64
N GLN A 44 25.46 0.62 -0.20
CA GLN A 44 24.34 1.15 0.60
C GLN A 44 23.05 1.33 -0.23
N LEU A 45 23.17 1.83 -1.45
CA LEU A 45 22.04 2.00 -2.37
C LEU A 45 21.46 0.66 -2.77
N GLU A 46 22.32 -0.34 -3.00
CA GLU A 46 21.92 -1.71 -3.34
C GLU A 46 21.19 -2.40 -2.17
N SER A 47 21.62 -2.16 -0.92
CA SER A 47 20.94 -2.66 0.28
C SER A 47 19.55 -2.06 0.44
N ILE A 48 19.41 -0.74 0.27
CA ILE A 48 18.09 -0.05 0.31
C ILE A 48 17.21 -0.52 -0.84
N ALA A 49 17.80 -0.67 -2.04
CA ALA A 49 17.13 -1.23 -3.21
C ALA A 49 16.52 -2.60 -2.92
N THR A 50 17.34 -3.49 -2.36
CA THR A 50 16.94 -4.85 -2.03
C THR A 50 15.84 -4.88 -0.96
N ALA A 51 16.00 -4.14 0.13
CA ALA A 51 15.01 -4.10 1.20
C ALA A 51 13.64 -3.58 0.75
N LEU A 52 13.62 -2.55 -0.10
CA LEU A 52 12.39 -2.00 -0.67
C LEU A 52 11.79 -2.93 -1.73
N SER A 53 12.60 -3.59 -2.55
CA SER A 53 12.13 -4.64 -3.46
C SER A 53 11.50 -5.79 -2.69
N ASP A 54 12.12 -6.26 -1.61
CA ASP A 54 11.55 -7.30 -0.75
C ASP A 54 10.24 -6.87 -0.12
N ALA A 55 10.15 -5.63 0.37
CA ALA A 55 8.91 -5.12 0.98
C ALA A 55 7.78 -4.97 -0.05
N LEU A 56 8.05 -4.38 -1.21
CA LEU A 56 7.06 -4.08 -2.24
C LEU A 56 6.64 -5.32 -3.03
N LEU A 57 7.54 -6.29 -3.21
CA LEU A 57 7.27 -7.50 -3.98
C LEU A 57 6.89 -8.69 -3.09
N SER A 58 7.04 -8.62 -1.77
CA SER A 58 6.49 -9.67 -0.90
C SER A 58 4.95 -9.65 -0.95
N PRO A 59 4.27 -10.81 -0.97
CA PRO A 59 4.83 -12.17 -0.91
C PRO A 59 5.20 -12.76 -2.27
N ILE A 60 4.90 -12.07 -3.39
CA ILE A 60 5.11 -12.62 -4.74
C ILE A 60 6.57 -12.80 -5.12
N SER A 61 7.51 -12.19 -4.40
CA SER A 61 8.96 -12.40 -4.59
C SER A 61 9.37 -13.87 -4.45
N ARG A 62 8.53 -14.69 -3.80
CA ARG A 62 8.73 -16.15 -3.65
C ARG A 62 8.02 -16.98 -4.72
N VAL A 63 7.22 -16.35 -5.59
CA VAL A 63 6.55 -17.03 -6.70
C VAL A 63 7.56 -17.18 -7.83
N PRO A 64 7.89 -18.41 -8.26
CA PRO A 64 8.73 -18.62 -9.42
C PRO A 64 8.05 -18.03 -10.65
N ASN A 65 8.65 -16.98 -11.22
CA ASN A 65 8.17 -16.37 -12.46
C ASN A 65 8.92 -16.87 -13.70
N GLU A 66 9.88 -17.77 -13.51
CA GLU A 66 10.64 -18.39 -14.60
C GLU A 66 9.70 -19.20 -15.50
N GLY A 67 9.82 -18.99 -16.82
CA GLY A 67 8.97 -19.65 -17.81
C GLY A 67 7.57 -19.06 -17.99
N LEU A 68 7.17 -18.06 -17.19
CA LEU A 68 5.92 -17.34 -17.43
C LEU A 68 6.04 -16.42 -18.64
N SER A 69 4.97 -16.33 -19.44
CA SER A 69 4.87 -15.32 -20.50
C SER A 69 4.83 -13.92 -19.89
N SER A 70 5.31 -12.92 -20.65
CA SER A 70 5.33 -11.52 -20.18
C SER A 70 3.97 -11.03 -19.64
N PRO A 71 2.81 -11.32 -20.27
CA PRO A 71 1.51 -10.95 -19.71
C PRO A 71 1.23 -11.57 -18.33
N LEU A 72 1.65 -12.82 -18.11
CA LEU A 72 1.47 -13.50 -16.82
C LEU A 72 2.36 -12.90 -15.73
N GLN A 73 3.58 -12.50 -16.06
CA GLN A 73 4.47 -11.81 -15.12
C GLN A 73 3.86 -10.48 -14.66
N TRP A 74 3.27 -9.70 -15.58
CA TRP A 74 2.54 -8.48 -15.23
C TRP A 74 1.28 -8.75 -14.42
N ALA A 75 0.56 -9.84 -14.71
CA ALA A 75 -0.59 -10.25 -13.91
C ALA A 75 -0.20 -10.57 -12.45
N VAL A 76 0.96 -11.19 -12.23
CA VAL A 76 1.50 -11.46 -10.89
C VAL A 76 1.81 -10.13 -10.16
N VAL A 77 2.43 -9.16 -10.82
CA VAL A 77 2.70 -7.82 -10.25
C VAL A 77 1.42 -7.07 -9.90
N LEU A 78 0.41 -7.12 -10.77
CA LEU A 78 -0.91 -6.53 -10.52
C LEU A 78 -1.61 -7.22 -9.34
N GLY A 79 -1.58 -8.55 -9.30
CA GLY A 79 -2.13 -9.35 -8.21
C GLY A 79 -1.50 -9.02 -6.85
N ASN A 80 -0.17 -8.82 -6.82
CA ASN A 80 0.53 -8.38 -5.61
C ASN A 80 0.01 -7.03 -5.10
N SER A 81 -0.19 -6.07 -6.00
CA SER A 81 -0.70 -4.75 -5.64
C SER A 81 -2.15 -4.81 -5.12
N ILE A 82 -2.99 -5.65 -5.73
CA ILE A 82 -4.36 -5.91 -5.25
C ILE A 82 -4.33 -6.52 -3.84
N LEU A 83 -3.44 -7.47 -3.60
CA LEU A 83 -3.29 -8.12 -2.30
C LEU A 83 -2.88 -7.11 -1.22
N TRP A 84 -1.87 -6.28 -1.49
CA TRP A 84 -1.47 -5.19 -0.59
C TRP A 84 -2.59 -4.20 -0.33
N GLY A 85 -3.32 -3.81 -1.37
CA GLY A 85 -4.49 -2.94 -1.23
C GLY A 85 -5.56 -3.54 -0.32
N ALA A 86 -5.87 -4.82 -0.49
CA ALA A 86 -6.85 -5.54 0.34
C ALA A 86 -6.39 -5.67 1.80
N VAL A 87 -5.12 -6.01 2.02
CA VAL A 87 -4.53 -6.16 3.36
C VAL A 87 -4.49 -4.81 4.09
N LEU A 88 -3.99 -3.76 3.45
CA LEU A 88 -3.89 -2.42 4.04
C LEU A 88 -5.26 -1.75 4.24
N ALA A 89 -6.26 -2.12 3.44
CA ALA A 89 -7.62 -1.61 3.63
C ALA A 89 -8.23 -2.04 4.98
N VAL A 90 -7.82 -3.18 5.55
CA VAL A 90 -8.32 -3.68 6.83
C VAL A 90 -8.02 -2.70 7.99
N PRO A 91 -6.75 -2.36 8.30
CA PRO A 91 -6.44 -1.42 9.38
C PRO A 91 -6.96 -0.01 9.10
N VAL A 92 -6.92 0.46 7.85
CA VAL A 92 -7.44 1.80 7.48
C VAL A 92 -8.94 1.89 7.77
N TRP A 93 -9.69 0.86 7.38
CA TRP A 93 -11.12 0.81 7.64
C TRP A 93 -11.43 0.67 9.14
N ALA A 94 -10.68 -0.16 9.87
CA ALA A 94 -10.83 -0.29 11.31
C ALA A 94 -10.60 1.06 12.02
N LEU A 95 -9.56 1.79 11.62
CA LEU A 95 -9.26 3.11 12.15
C LEU A 95 -10.37 4.12 11.83
N ALA A 96 -10.88 4.14 10.59
CA ALA A 96 -11.97 5.02 10.20
C ALA A 96 -13.22 4.79 11.07
N ARG A 97 -13.54 3.54 11.38
CA ARG A 97 -14.66 3.18 12.27
C ARG A 97 -14.46 3.65 13.71
N LEU A 98 -13.26 3.52 14.23
CA LEU A 98 -12.93 4.01 15.58
C LEU A 98 -13.11 5.53 15.67
N VAL A 99 -12.73 6.26 14.61
CA VAL A 99 -12.89 7.73 14.55
C VAL A 99 -14.35 8.13 14.42
N GLU A 100 -15.12 7.46 13.55
CA GLU A 100 -16.57 7.69 13.43
C GLU A 100 -17.29 7.47 14.76
N GLY A 101 -16.99 6.37 15.46
CA GLY A 101 -17.55 6.06 16.78
C GLY A 101 -17.26 7.14 17.84
N LYS A 102 -16.00 7.61 17.92
CA LYS A 102 -15.63 8.71 18.83
C LYS A 102 -16.37 10.01 18.50
N THR A 103 -16.55 10.30 17.22
CA THR A 103 -17.22 11.53 16.76
C THR A 103 -18.70 11.52 17.10
N LEU A 104 -19.38 10.39 16.89
CA LEU A 104 -20.78 10.21 17.26
C LEU A 104 -20.99 10.31 18.77
N ALA A 105 -20.12 9.67 19.58
CA ALA A 105 -20.18 9.77 21.04
C ALA A 105 -20.03 11.22 21.52
N ARG A 106 -19.09 11.98 20.95
CA ARG A 106 -18.90 13.42 21.25
C ARG A 106 -20.11 14.27 20.87
N ARG A 107 -20.74 14.01 19.72
CA ARG A 107 -21.97 14.71 19.30
C ARG A 107 -23.14 14.43 20.24
N ALA A 108 -23.34 13.16 20.61
CA ALA A 108 -24.39 12.77 21.54
C ALA A 108 -24.22 13.40 22.93
N ALA A 109 -22.99 13.45 23.45
CA ALA A 109 -22.68 14.12 24.71
C ALA A 109 -22.98 15.63 24.66
N ARG A 110 -22.68 16.30 23.54
CA ARG A 110 -22.98 17.72 23.34
C ARG A 110 -24.48 18.00 23.35
N ILE A 111 -25.29 17.20 22.63
CA ILE A 111 -26.75 17.36 22.57
C ILE A 111 -27.39 17.12 23.94
N ARG A 112 -26.92 16.10 24.67
CA ARG A 112 -27.40 15.84 26.04
C ARG A 112 -27.14 17.01 26.97
N ASN A 113 -25.95 17.62 26.88
CA ASN A 113 -25.60 18.77 27.71
C ASN A 113 -26.40 20.03 27.34
N SER A 114 -26.73 20.25 26.07
CA SER A 114 -27.57 21.39 25.67
C SER A 114 -29.02 21.24 26.15
N GLN A 115 -29.59 20.03 26.11
CA GLN A 115 -30.95 19.79 26.62
C GLN A 115 -31.06 19.87 28.16
N ARG A 116 -29.93 19.83 28.87
CA ARG A 116 -29.90 19.94 30.34
C ARG A 116 -29.87 21.39 30.84
N LEU A 117 -29.70 22.35 29.93
CA LEU A 117 -29.53 23.77 30.24
C LEU A 117 -30.77 24.62 29.92
N ASP A 118 -31.79 24.04 29.29
CA ASP A 118 -33.09 24.66 29.06
C ASP A 118 -34.13 24.05 30.02
N PRO A 119 -34.45 24.68 31.17
CA PRO A 119 -35.56 24.30 32.05
C PRO A 119 -36.93 24.73 31.52
#